data_AF-A0A4Z1H646-F1
#
_entry.id   AF-A0A4Z1H646-F1
#
_cell.length_a   1.000
_cell.length_b   1.000
_cell.length_c   1.000
_cell.angle_alpha   90.00
_cell.angle_beta   90.00
_cell.angle_gamma   90.00
#
_symmetry.space_group_name_H-M   'P 1'
#
loop_
_entity.id
_entity.type
_entity.pdbx_description
1 polymer ?
#
loop_
_entity_poly.entity_id
_entity_poly.type
_entity_poly.pdbx_seq_one_letter_code
_entity_poly.pdbx_strand_id
1 'polypeptide(L)'
;MEPDASNCVFITNSKFDGTILWFAKCNNHYYWILSKIGGLHLSVESNIFFQTVNNYWLDIQRTRRSVFQIGEGVKSSRNRDAGCASIISRKCQAKNLAASGSFAGTNTDVLTVAKSLAGSLAAVADVSTTKANVLKNAGIGKIKMMS
;
A
#
# COMPACT_ATOMS: atom_id res chain seq x y z
N MET A 1 12.95 -9.59 22.05
CA MET A 1 11.50 -9.27 22.12
C MET A 1 10.94 -9.64 20.77
N GLU A 2 10.18 -10.72 20.72
CA GLU A 2 9.55 -11.19 19.47
C GLU A 2 8.39 -10.24 19.11
N PRO A 3 8.14 -9.98 17.82
CA PRO A 3 7.02 -9.16 17.40
C PRO A 3 5.70 -9.92 17.57
N ASP A 4 4.80 -9.39 18.40
CA ASP A 4 3.44 -9.90 18.54
C ASP A 4 2.56 -9.58 17.32
N ALA A 5 1.50 -10.37 17.13
CA ALA A 5 0.54 -10.16 16.06
C ALA A 5 -0.25 -8.85 16.26
N SER A 6 -0.19 -7.93 15.28
CA SER A 6 -0.92 -6.65 15.34
C SER A 6 -2.41 -6.73 14.93
N ASN A 7 -2.94 -7.93 14.65
CA ASN A 7 -4.32 -8.15 14.19
C ASN A 7 -4.70 -7.28 12.97
N CYS A 8 -5.92 -6.71 12.95
CA CYS A 8 -6.42 -5.86 11.88
C CYS A 8 -5.99 -4.39 12.09
N VAL A 9 -5.08 -3.90 11.25
CA VAL A 9 -4.57 -2.52 11.31
C VAL A 9 -4.99 -1.73 10.07
N PHE A 10 -5.59 -0.55 10.29
CA PHE A 10 -5.91 0.40 9.23
C PHE A 10 -5.06 1.67 9.40
N ILE A 11 -4.32 2.03 8.36
CA ILE A 11 -3.61 3.31 8.27
C ILE A 11 -4.31 4.12 7.17
N THR A 12 -5.01 5.18 7.55
CA THR A 12 -5.82 5.97 6.62
C THR A 12 -5.61 7.46 6.82
N ASN A 13 -5.71 8.23 5.74
CA ASN A 13 -5.58 9.70 5.74
C ASN A 13 -4.29 10.25 6.39
N SER A 14 -3.23 9.44 6.44
CA SER A 14 -1.92 9.85 6.96
C SER A 14 -1.05 10.43 5.85
N LYS A 15 -0.32 11.51 6.17
CA LYS A 15 0.78 12.01 5.34
C LYS A 15 2.10 11.53 5.94
N PHE A 16 2.85 10.75 5.17
CA PHE A 16 4.23 10.43 5.49
C PHE A 16 5.12 11.44 4.77
N ASP A 17 5.70 12.36 5.52
CA ASP A 17 6.61 13.36 4.97
C ASP A 17 8.05 12.89 5.14
N GLY A 18 8.72 12.60 4.02
CA GLY A 18 10.10 12.15 4.00
C GLY A 18 11.13 13.28 3.97
N THR A 19 10.68 14.55 4.02
CA THR A 19 11.54 15.74 3.94
C THR A 19 12.20 15.98 5.29
N ILE A 20 13.52 15.73 5.39
CA ILE A 20 14.28 15.98 6.63
C ILE A 20 15.65 16.60 6.34
N LEU A 21 16.20 17.33 7.33
CA LEU A 21 17.47 18.06 7.23
C LEU A 21 18.73 17.17 7.42
N TRP A 22 18.61 15.96 7.98
CA TRP A 22 19.75 15.06 8.28
C TRP A 22 19.48 13.63 7.80
N PHE A 23 20.25 13.12 6.83
CA PHE A 23 19.95 11.85 6.13
C PHE A 23 21.15 10.89 6.09
N ALA A 24 20.85 9.58 6.06
CA ALA A 24 21.85 8.51 5.92
C ALA A 24 22.55 8.48 4.54
N LYS A 25 22.05 9.20 3.52
CA LYS A 25 22.51 9.13 2.13
C LYS A 25 22.81 10.47 1.44
N CYS A 26 22.94 11.55 2.19
CA CYS A 26 23.44 12.77 1.58
C CYS A 26 22.37 13.63 0.82
N ASN A 27 21.09 13.19 0.71
CA ASN A 27 20.18 13.58 -0.39
C ASN A 27 18.74 14.07 -0.05
N ASN A 28 18.43 14.54 1.16
CA ASN A 28 17.11 15.07 1.57
C ASN A 28 15.90 14.10 1.62
N HIS A 29 16.10 12.77 1.57
CA HIS A 29 14.98 11.80 1.59
C HIS A 29 15.10 10.78 2.75
N TYR A 30 13.98 10.51 3.43
CA TYR A 30 13.87 9.46 4.44
C TYR A 30 13.86 8.05 3.82
N TYR A 31 14.68 7.13 4.37
CA TYR A 31 14.89 5.81 3.77
C TYR A 31 13.93 4.71 4.29
N TRP A 32 13.38 4.87 5.50
CA TRP A 32 12.52 3.87 6.15
C TRP A 32 11.15 4.46 6.52
N ILE A 33 10.25 4.60 5.54
CA ILE A 33 8.95 5.26 5.76
C ILE A 33 7.92 4.32 6.40
N LEU A 34 7.83 3.08 5.89
CA LEU A 34 7.00 2.02 6.45
C LEU A 34 7.79 0.71 6.35
N SER A 35 7.96 0.04 7.48
CA SER A 35 8.53 -1.32 7.53
C SER A 35 7.49 -2.26 8.09
N LYS A 36 7.26 -3.38 7.40
CA LYS A 36 6.40 -4.47 7.86
C LYS A 36 7.29 -5.65 8.19
N ILE A 37 7.33 -6.03 9.47
CA ILE A 37 8.08 -7.19 9.96
C ILE A 37 7.05 -8.19 10.46
N GLY A 38 6.99 -9.36 9.80
CA GLY A 38 6.25 -10.53 10.27
C GLY A 38 7.24 -11.58 10.72
N GLY A 39 6.96 -12.26 11.84
CA GLY A 39 7.86 -13.22 12.46
C GLY A 39 8.35 -14.30 11.49
N LEU A 40 9.67 -14.39 11.34
CA LEU A 40 10.36 -15.50 10.68
C LEU A 40 10.45 -16.64 11.69
N HIS A 41 9.50 -17.55 11.67
CA HIS A 41 9.73 -18.92 12.13
C HIS A 41 9.64 -19.84 10.92
N LEU A 42 10.70 -20.60 10.67
CA LEU A 42 10.92 -21.53 9.55
C LEU A 42 9.88 -22.68 9.43
N SER A 43 8.68 -22.54 9.99
CA SER A 43 7.59 -23.51 9.88
C SER A 43 6.17 -22.90 9.97
N VAL A 44 6.01 -21.57 9.98
CA VAL A 44 4.67 -20.95 9.93
C VAL A 44 4.68 -19.93 8.81
N GLU A 45 3.94 -20.18 7.73
CA GLU A 45 3.69 -19.14 6.73
C GLU A 45 3.04 -17.95 7.44
N SER A 46 3.76 -16.82 7.53
CA SER A 46 3.19 -15.59 8.03
C SER A 46 2.15 -15.08 7.02
N ASN A 47 0.89 -15.43 7.25
CA ASN A 47 -0.26 -15.05 6.41
C ASN A 47 -0.64 -13.60 6.64
N ILE A 48 0.12 -12.71 6.00
CA ILE A 48 -0.04 -11.28 6.12
C ILE A 48 -0.71 -10.73 4.85
N PHE A 49 -1.94 -10.26 4.98
CA PHE A 49 -2.64 -9.53 3.91
C PHE A 49 -2.32 -8.03 3.98
N PHE A 50 -2.17 -7.38 2.81
CA PHE A 50 -1.97 -5.93 2.73
C PHE A 50 -2.75 -5.34 1.56
N GLN A 51 -3.79 -4.58 1.85
CA GLN A 51 -4.55 -3.83 0.86
C GLN A 51 -4.00 -2.40 0.76
N THR A 52 -3.48 -2.02 -0.40
CA THR A 52 -3.05 -0.65 -0.70
C THR A 52 -3.97 -0.02 -1.73
N VAL A 53 -4.86 0.88 -1.29
CA VAL A 53 -5.86 1.53 -2.14
C VAL A 53 -5.89 3.04 -1.90
N ASN A 54 -6.24 3.80 -2.92
CA ASN A 54 -6.46 5.26 -2.87
C ASN A 54 -5.28 6.07 -2.28
N ASN A 55 -4.06 5.60 -2.49
CA ASN A 55 -2.84 6.23 -2.01
C ASN A 55 -2.15 7.01 -3.16
N TYR A 56 -1.41 8.06 -2.80
CA TYR A 56 -0.63 8.86 -3.76
C TYR A 56 0.84 8.91 -3.33
N TRP A 57 1.73 8.47 -4.22
CA TRP A 57 3.18 8.50 -4.02
C TRP A 57 3.79 9.52 -4.96
N LEU A 58 4.58 10.44 -4.40
CA LEU A 58 5.21 11.55 -5.11
C LEU A 58 6.66 11.69 -4.63
N ASP A 59 7.53 12.04 -5.56
CA ASP A 59 8.93 12.43 -5.30
C ASP A 59 9.71 11.40 -4.47
N ILE A 60 9.71 10.15 -4.92
CA ILE A 60 10.45 9.07 -4.28
C ILE A 60 11.73 8.83 -5.07
N GLN A 61 12.85 9.33 -4.55
CA GLN A 61 14.16 9.14 -5.17
C GLN A 61 14.61 7.68 -5.16
N ARG A 62 15.01 7.18 -6.33
CA ARG A 62 15.52 5.81 -6.50
C ARG A 62 16.96 5.71 -5.98
N THR A 63 17.16 4.92 -4.92
CA THR A 63 18.47 4.29 -4.70
C THR A 63 18.38 2.81 -5.07
N ARG A 64 18.55 2.47 -6.35
CA ARG A 64 18.65 1.10 -6.90
C ARG A 64 17.55 0.08 -6.53
N ARG A 65 16.51 0.45 -5.77
CA ARG A 65 15.41 -0.42 -5.31
C ARG A 65 14.06 0.18 -5.66
N SER A 66 13.06 -0.68 -5.77
CA SER A 66 11.66 -0.32 -6.04
C SER A 66 11.03 0.37 -4.82
N VAL A 67 10.11 1.31 -5.06
CA VAL A 67 9.25 1.93 -4.01
C VAL A 67 8.46 0.87 -3.24
N PHE A 68 8.15 -0.23 -3.92
CA PHE A 68 7.61 -1.45 -3.34
C PHE A 68 8.55 -2.60 -3.67
N GLN A 69 9.22 -3.13 -2.65
CA GLN A 69 9.96 -4.39 -2.78
C GLN A 69 9.06 -5.52 -2.29
N ILE A 70 8.69 -6.38 -3.23
CA ILE A 70 7.91 -7.59 -2.97
C ILE A 70 8.94 -8.70 -2.73
N GLY A 71 8.91 -9.31 -1.54
CA GLY A 71 9.78 -10.44 -1.20
C GLY A 71 9.44 -11.69 -2.02
N GLU A 72 10.35 -12.65 -2.03
CA GLU A 72 10.11 -13.96 -2.63
C GLU A 72 8.88 -14.64 -1.98
N GLY A 73 7.96 -15.17 -2.78
CA GLY A 73 6.71 -15.78 -2.30
C GLY A 73 5.52 -14.84 -2.08
N VAL A 74 5.68 -13.51 -2.24
CA VAL A 74 4.57 -12.56 -2.03
C VAL A 74 3.67 -12.44 -3.27
N LYS A 75 2.37 -12.64 -3.04
CA LYS A 75 1.31 -12.65 -4.06
C LYS A 75 0.76 -11.24 -4.29
N SER A 76 0.77 -10.75 -5.53
CA SER A 76 0.21 -9.43 -5.88
C SER A 76 -0.64 -9.48 -7.14
N SER A 77 -1.83 -8.88 -7.06
CA SER A 77 -2.81 -8.84 -8.13
C SER A 77 -2.82 -7.47 -8.81
N ARG A 78 -2.70 -7.48 -10.14
CA ARG A 78 -3.04 -6.36 -11.03
C ARG A 78 -4.19 -6.80 -11.91
N ASN A 79 -5.41 -6.81 -11.41
CA ASN A 79 -6.53 -7.12 -12.30
C ASN A 79 -7.19 -5.84 -12.80
N ARG A 80 -6.99 -5.58 -14.09
CA ARG A 80 -7.83 -4.70 -14.91
C ARG A 80 -9.17 -5.41 -15.14
N ASP A 81 -9.97 -5.49 -14.07
CA ASP A 81 -11.41 -5.82 -14.10
C ASP A 81 -11.86 -7.28 -13.93
N ALA A 82 -11.33 -8.28 -14.65
CA ALA A 82 -12.02 -9.59 -14.71
C ALA A 82 -11.99 -10.42 -13.41
N GLY A 83 -10.82 -10.67 -12.82
CA GLY A 83 -10.72 -11.59 -11.68
C GLY A 83 -11.20 -11.03 -10.34
N CYS A 84 -11.25 -9.69 -10.17
CA CYS A 84 -11.72 -9.11 -8.92
C CYS A 84 -13.24 -9.07 -8.82
N ALA A 85 -13.93 -8.82 -9.95
CA ALA A 85 -15.39 -8.75 -9.96
C ALA A 85 -16.02 -10.09 -9.53
N SER A 86 -15.47 -11.22 -9.98
CA SER A 86 -15.97 -12.56 -9.62
C SER A 86 -15.59 -13.02 -8.21
N ILE A 87 -14.47 -12.53 -7.66
CA ILE A 87 -13.94 -13.04 -6.37
C ILE A 87 -14.32 -12.15 -5.19
N ILE A 88 -14.23 -10.83 -5.34
CA ILE A 88 -14.47 -9.84 -4.28
C ILE A 88 -15.63 -8.88 -4.60
N SER A 89 -16.48 -9.24 -5.57
CA SER A 89 -17.69 -8.52 -5.96
C SER A 89 -17.47 -7.06 -6.39
N ARG A 90 -16.25 -6.72 -6.84
CA ARG A 90 -15.93 -5.38 -7.39
C ARG A 90 -14.76 -5.43 -8.36
N LYS A 91 -14.75 -4.50 -9.32
CA LYS A 91 -13.59 -4.30 -10.20
C LYS A 91 -12.38 -3.83 -9.40
N CYS A 92 -11.20 -4.29 -9.79
CA CYS A 92 -9.94 -3.75 -9.27
C CYS A 92 -9.54 -2.52 -10.09
N GLN A 93 -9.04 -1.48 -9.42
CA GLN A 93 -8.63 -0.24 -10.09
C GLN A 93 -7.18 -0.32 -10.56
N ALA A 94 -6.93 0.15 -11.78
CA ALA A 94 -5.59 0.25 -12.32
C ALA A 94 -4.78 1.32 -11.59
N LYS A 95 -3.48 1.05 -11.37
CA LYS A 95 -2.54 2.07 -10.90
C LYS A 95 -2.22 3.04 -12.04
N ASN A 96 -2.07 4.33 -11.71
CA ASN A 96 -1.56 5.34 -12.63
C ASN A 96 -0.08 5.59 -12.31
N LEU A 97 0.81 5.33 -13.26
CA LEU A 97 2.25 5.52 -13.13
C LEU A 97 2.67 6.66 -14.06
N ALA A 98 3.04 7.79 -13.49
CA ALA A 98 3.57 8.95 -14.21
C ALA A 98 5.01 9.21 -13.77
N ALA A 99 5.96 9.30 -14.71
CA ALA A 99 7.39 9.47 -14.43
C ALA A 99 7.92 8.51 -13.34
N SER A 100 7.42 7.27 -13.34
CA SER A 100 7.65 6.27 -12.30
C SER A 100 8.19 4.96 -12.89
N GLY A 101 8.84 4.14 -12.07
CA GLY A 101 9.25 2.79 -12.47
C GLY A 101 8.05 1.84 -12.66
N SER A 102 8.29 0.72 -13.33
CA SER A 102 7.29 -0.34 -13.51
C SER A 102 6.94 -1.03 -12.19
N PHE A 103 5.66 -1.32 -12.00
CA PHE A 103 5.17 -2.13 -10.89
C PHE A 103 4.19 -3.18 -11.42
N ALA A 104 4.61 -4.43 -11.60
CA ALA A 104 3.82 -5.49 -12.23
C ALA A 104 3.82 -6.77 -11.38
N GLY A 105 2.66 -7.41 -11.32
CA GLY A 105 2.42 -8.70 -10.65
C GLY A 105 1.07 -9.25 -11.10
N THR A 106 1.00 -10.55 -11.34
CA THR A 106 -0.17 -11.23 -11.95
C THR A 106 -0.73 -12.35 -11.07
N ASN A 107 -0.20 -12.54 -9.85
CA ASN A 107 -0.65 -13.60 -8.98
C ASN A 107 -2.03 -13.25 -8.39
N THR A 108 -3.01 -14.10 -8.67
CA THR A 108 -4.41 -13.88 -8.26
C THR A 108 -4.82 -14.63 -7.00
N ASP A 109 -3.96 -15.49 -6.44
CA ASP A 109 -4.23 -16.23 -5.21
C ASP A 109 -4.50 -15.29 -4.02
N VAL A 110 -3.91 -14.08 -4.04
CA VAL A 110 -4.18 -13.03 -3.05
C VAL A 110 -5.65 -12.59 -3.04
N LEU A 111 -6.39 -12.80 -4.13
CA LEU A 111 -7.82 -12.50 -4.21
C LEU A 111 -8.66 -13.49 -3.40
N THR A 112 -8.22 -14.74 -3.25
CA THR A 112 -8.87 -15.73 -2.37
C THR A 112 -8.81 -15.27 -0.91
N VAL A 113 -7.65 -14.78 -0.47
CA VAL A 113 -7.50 -14.17 0.86
C VAL A 113 -8.29 -12.87 0.96
N ALA A 114 -8.32 -12.05 -0.10
CA ALA A 114 -9.15 -10.84 -0.10
C ALA A 114 -10.65 -11.16 0.04
N LYS A 115 -11.12 -12.28 -0.52
CA LYS A 115 -12.51 -12.73 -0.39
C LYS A 115 -12.89 -13.08 1.05
N SER A 116 -12.02 -13.78 1.79
CA SER A 116 -12.29 -14.06 3.21
C SER A 116 -12.30 -12.79 4.07
N LEU A 117 -11.69 -11.71 3.59
CA LEU A 117 -11.64 -10.40 4.24
C LEU A 117 -12.62 -9.38 3.64
N ALA A 118 -13.55 -9.79 2.76
CA ALA A 118 -14.35 -8.87 1.94
C ALA A 118 -15.07 -7.78 2.76
N GLY A 119 -15.57 -8.12 3.96
CA GLY A 119 -16.24 -7.18 4.87
C GLY A 119 -15.31 -6.12 5.50
N SER A 120 -13.99 -6.35 5.46
CA SER A 120 -12.96 -5.46 6.01
C SER A 120 -12.14 -4.75 4.93
N LEU A 121 -12.44 -5.00 3.64
CA LEU A 121 -11.72 -4.35 2.55
C LEU A 121 -12.14 -2.88 2.43
N ALA A 122 -11.16 -1.99 2.41
CA ALA A 122 -11.39 -0.58 2.13
C ALA A 122 -11.97 -0.40 0.71
N ALA A 123 -12.91 0.55 0.59
CA ALA A 123 -13.48 0.94 -0.69
C ALA A 123 -12.40 1.51 -1.62
N VAL A 124 -12.55 1.27 -2.93
CA VAL A 124 -11.59 1.71 -3.94
C VAL A 124 -12.25 2.77 -4.82
N ALA A 125 -11.64 3.94 -4.89
CA ALA A 125 -12.08 5.05 -5.73
C ALA A 125 -11.39 5.01 -7.09
N ASP A 126 -11.93 5.77 -8.06
CA ASP A 126 -11.31 5.93 -9.37
C ASP A 126 -9.92 6.58 -9.25
N VAL A 127 -8.95 6.02 -9.96
CA VAL A 127 -7.55 6.46 -9.92
C VAL A 127 -7.37 7.92 -10.34
N SER A 128 -8.22 8.44 -11.24
CA SER A 128 -8.18 9.83 -11.71
C SER A 128 -8.41 10.85 -10.59
N THR A 129 -9.20 10.48 -9.58
CA THR A 129 -9.54 11.36 -8.45
C THR A 129 -8.56 11.24 -7.28
N THR A 130 -7.77 10.17 -7.24
CA THR A 130 -6.95 9.79 -6.07
C THR A 130 -5.97 10.90 -5.69
N LYS A 131 -5.22 11.46 -6.65
CA LYS A 131 -4.25 12.53 -6.36
C LYS A 131 -4.89 13.74 -5.69
N ALA A 132 -5.97 14.26 -6.27
CA ALA A 132 -6.65 15.44 -5.75
C ALA A 132 -7.22 15.18 -4.35
N ASN A 133 -7.84 14.03 -4.15
CA ASN A 133 -8.42 13.64 -2.86
C ASN A 133 -7.36 13.47 -1.77
N VAL A 134 -6.22 12.82 -2.07
CA VAL A 134 -5.14 12.64 -1.09
C VAL A 134 -4.52 13.98 -0.70
N LEU A 135 -4.19 14.84 -1.67
CA LEU A 135 -3.59 16.15 -1.38
C LEU A 135 -4.52 17.06 -0.56
N LYS A 136 -5.84 16.89 -0.69
CA LYS A 136 -6.82 17.63 0.08
C LYS A 136 -6.95 17.12 1.53
N ASN A 137 -6.90 15.81 1.75
CA ASN A 137 -7.39 15.20 2.99
C ASN A 137 -6.31 14.50 3.84
N ALA A 138 -5.13 14.20 3.29
CA ALA A 138 -4.11 13.46 4.04
C ALA A 138 -3.26 14.39 4.93
N GLY A 139 -3.07 13.98 6.17
CA GLY A 139 -2.23 14.65 7.15
C GLY A 139 -3.01 15.45 8.21
N ILE A 140 -2.27 15.86 9.23
CA ILE A 140 -2.81 16.61 10.38
C ILE A 140 -3.40 17.94 9.88
N GLY A 141 -4.55 18.34 10.45
CA GLY A 141 -5.22 19.61 10.15
C GLY A 141 -6.08 19.62 8.89
N LYS A 142 -6.27 18.47 8.21
CA LYS A 142 -7.13 18.35 7.02
C LYS A 142 -8.53 17.82 7.31
N ILE A 143 -8.76 17.25 8.50
CA ILE A 143 -10.09 16.83 8.95
C ILE A 143 -10.79 18.05 9.54
N LYS A 144 -11.87 18.50 8.90
CA LYS A 144 -12.77 19.48 9.49
C LYS A 144 -13.77 18.74 10.36
N MET A 145 -13.80 19.05 11.66
CA MET A 145 -14.96 18.69 12.47
C MET A 145 -16.14 19.51 11.92
N MET A 146 -17.19 18.82 11.48
CA MET A 146 -18.45 19.48 11.14
C MET A 146 -19.02 20.01 12.46
N SER A 147 -19.07 21.33 12.59
CA SER A 147 -19.79 22.04 13.65
C SER A 147 -21.27 22.13 13.31
#